data_AF-N1RZ46-F1
#
_entry.id   AF-N1RZ46-F1
#
_cell.length_a   1.000
_cell.length_b   1.000
_cell.length_c   1.000
_cell.angle_alpha   90.00
_cell.angle_beta   90.00
_cell.angle_gamma   90.00
#
_symmetry.space_group_name_H-M   'P 1'
#
loop_
_entity.id
_entity.type
_entity.pdbx_description
1 polymer ?
#
loop_
_entity_poly.entity_id
_entity_poly.type
_entity_poly.pdbx_seq_one_letter_code
_entity_poly.pdbx_strand_id
1 'polypeptide(L)'
;MGNDSSILADGSAMAVPGTSFNHTLFETALPPLPTFSLEAQPDLFPWVSDFWLNLLLPVVVYWVLSLTFHAIDVNDWFPQYRLHTPEEITKRNHVSRFEVARDVILQQIIQVVTGALLALSEPPEMIGKSAEGL
;
A
#
# COMPACT_ATOMS: atom_id res chain seq x y z
N MET A 1 -6.73 -35.78 69.67
CA MET A 1 -7.66 -34.68 69.31
C MET A 1 -7.13 -34.07 68.03
N GLY A 2 -8.00 -33.94 67.03
CA GLY A 2 -7.65 -33.91 65.61
C GLY A 2 -7.01 -32.62 65.10
N ASN A 3 -6.41 -32.73 63.92
CA ASN A 3 -6.25 -31.67 62.93
C ASN A 3 -5.79 -32.25 61.57
N ASP A 4 -6.76 -32.82 60.86
CA ASP A 4 -7.11 -32.51 59.47
C ASP A 4 -5.99 -32.00 58.54
N SER A 5 -5.51 -32.88 57.69
CA SER A 5 -4.85 -32.52 56.42
C SER A 5 -5.16 -33.56 55.34
N SER A 6 -6.45 -33.82 55.12
CA SER A 6 -6.99 -34.61 54.01
C SER A 6 -7.34 -33.73 52.80
N ILE A 7 -6.43 -32.86 52.37
CA ILE A 7 -6.53 -32.13 51.09
C ILE A 7 -5.36 -32.56 50.20
N LEU A 8 -5.41 -33.81 49.71
CA LEU A 8 -4.52 -34.29 48.65
C LEU A 8 -5.16 -35.32 47.70
N ALA A 9 -6.48 -35.46 47.66
CA ALA A 9 -7.09 -36.35 46.67
C ALA A 9 -8.47 -35.87 46.28
N ASP A 10 -8.55 -35.18 45.14
CA ASP A 10 -9.49 -35.48 44.04
C ASP A 10 -9.72 -34.22 43.20
N GLY A 11 -8.78 -33.96 42.30
CA GLY A 11 -9.00 -33.11 41.13
C GLY A 11 -8.95 -33.96 39.87
N SER A 12 -9.42 -35.20 39.95
CA SER A 12 -9.55 -36.09 38.80
C SER A 12 -10.46 -35.38 37.82
N ALA A 13 -9.90 -35.07 36.65
CA ALA A 13 -10.62 -34.52 35.54
C ALA A 13 -11.96 -35.25 35.38
N MET A 14 -13.05 -34.49 35.47
CA MET A 14 -14.37 -34.91 35.00
C MET A 14 -14.27 -35.12 33.49
N ALA A 15 -13.75 -36.28 33.09
CA ALA A 15 -13.81 -36.78 31.74
C ALA A 15 -15.28 -37.07 31.46
N VAL A 16 -15.95 -36.11 30.83
CA VAL A 16 -17.24 -36.32 30.18
C VAL A 16 -17.01 -37.39 29.10
N PRO A 17 -17.50 -38.64 29.28
CA PRO A 17 -17.30 -39.68 28.30
C PRO A 17 -18.27 -39.42 27.15
N GLY A 18 -17.78 -38.78 26.09
CA GLY A 18 -18.59 -38.53 24.90
C GLY A 18 -18.06 -37.50 23.90
N THR A 19 -17.06 -36.68 24.24
CA THR A 19 -16.66 -35.54 23.39
C THR A 19 -15.30 -35.69 22.68
N SER A 20 -14.72 -36.89 22.61
CA SER A 20 -13.37 -37.11 22.02
C SER A 20 -13.33 -37.84 20.67
N PHE A 21 -14.48 -38.04 20.00
CA PHE A 21 -14.52 -38.77 18.72
C PHE A 21 -14.68 -37.89 17.47
N ASN A 22 -15.01 -36.59 17.61
CA ASN A 22 -15.31 -35.73 16.46
C ASN A 22 -14.18 -34.76 16.06
N HIS A 23 -13.15 -34.55 16.89
CA HIS A 23 -12.03 -33.66 16.53
C HIS A 23 -10.98 -34.36 15.65
N THR A 24 -10.86 -35.68 15.74
CA THR A 24 -9.87 -36.47 15.01
C THR A 24 -10.26 -36.75 13.55
N LEU A 25 -11.56 -36.76 13.24
CA LEU A 25 -12.06 -37.01 11.89
C LEU A 25 -11.79 -35.84 10.93
N PHE A 26 -11.86 -34.59 11.41
CA PHE A 26 -11.52 -33.41 10.60
C PHE A 26 -10.01 -33.25 10.39
N GLU A 27 -9.16 -33.63 11.37
CA GLU A 27 -7.70 -33.59 11.21
C GLU A 27 -7.14 -34.70 10.29
N THR A 28 -7.81 -35.86 10.23
CA THR A 28 -7.33 -36.99 9.41
C THR A 28 -7.86 -36.94 7.97
N ALA A 29 -8.98 -36.23 7.73
CA ALA A 29 -9.65 -36.18 6.42
C ALA A 29 -9.15 -35.06 5.49
N LEU A 30 -8.33 -34.13 6.00
CA LEU A 30 -7.74 -33.07 5.21
C LEU A 30 -6.25 -33.35 5.00
N PRO A 31 -5.72 -33.23 3.76
CA PRO A 31 -4.28 -33.28 3.56
C PRO A 31 -3.61 -32.18 4.41
N PRO A 32 -2.39 -32.41 4.94
CA PRO A 32 -1.68 -31.39 5.69
C PRO A 32 -1.58 -30.12 4.85
N LEU A 33 -1.92 -28.98 5.46
CA LEU A 33 -1.84 -27.70 4.76
C LEU A 33 -0.42 -27.50 4.22
N PRO A 34 -0.26 -27.08 2.96
CA PRO A 34 1.06 -26.78 2.43
C PRO A 34 1.74 -25.76 3.35
N THR A 35 3.01 -26.02 3.67
CA THR A 35 3.80 -25.10 4.48
C THR A 35 3.99 -23.81 3.67
N PHE A 36 3.47 -22.71 4.20
CA PHE A 36 3.66 -21.39 3.64
C PHE A 36 4.85 -20.73 4.33
N SER A 37 5.78 -20.19 3.54
CA SER A 37 6.87 -19.34 4.04
C SER A 37 6.48 -17.89 3.79
N LEU A 38 6.67 -17.02 4.80
CA LEU A 38 6.52 -15.58 4.63
C LEU A 38 7.83 -15.01 4.09
N GLU A 39 7.80 -14.49 2.87
CA GLU A 39 8.91 -13.75 2.27
C GLU A 39 8.53 -12.27 2.12
N ALA A 40 9.51 -11.38 2.17
CA ALA A 40 9.26 -9.97 1.87
C ALA A 40 8.81 -9.83 0.40
N GLN A 41 7.78 -9.02 0.16
CA GLN A 41 7.30 -8.77 -1.19
C GLN A 41 8.41 -8.10 -2.01
N PRO A 42 8.73 -8.63 -3.20
CA PRO A 42 9.70 -8.00 -4.07
C PRO A 42 9.13 -6.70 -4.68
N ASP A 43 9.99 -5.70 -4.87
CA ASP A 43 9.63 -4.48 -5.59
C ASP A 43 9.21 -4.78 -7.05
N LEU A 44 8.32 -3.97 -7.63
CA LEU A 44 7.85 -4.11 -9.02
C LEU A 44 8.99 -4.04 -10.04
N PHE A 45 10.00 -3.22 -9.75
CA PHE A 45 11.18 -3.07 -10.59
C PHE A 45 12.46 -3.41 -9.82
N PRO A 46 13.36 -4.23 -10.37
CA PRO A 46 14.57 -4.65 -9.66
C PRO A 46 15.59 -3.53 -9.43
N TRP A 47 15.38 -2.35 -10.01
CA TRP A 47 16.28 -1.20 -9.96
C TRP A 47 15.71 0.01 -9.21
N VAL A 48 14.45 -0.03 -8.77
CA VAL A 48 13.83 1.04 -7.98
C VAL A 48 12.82 0.45 -7.01
N SER A 49 12.89 0.88 -5.75
CA SER A 49 11.91 0.44 -4.75
C SER A 49 10.55 1.07 -5.02
N ASP A 50 9.49 0.30 -4.77
CA ASP A 50 8.10 0.72 -4.93
C ASP A 50 7.78 1.97 -4.10
N PHE A 51 8.49 2.17 -2.98
CA PHE A 51 8.44 3.38 -2.18
C PHE A 51 8.75 4.65 -3.00
N TRP A 52 9.90 4.67 -3.69
CA TRP A 52 10.33 5.83 -4.47
C TRP A 52 9.45 6.02 -5.70
N LEU A 53 9.00 4.91 -6.29
CA LEU A 53 8.08 4.93 -7.41
C LEU A 53 6.78 5.64 -6.99
N ASN A 54 6.14 5.21 -5.91
CA ASN A 54 4.89 5.80 -5.45
C ASN A 54 5.04 7.28 -5.06
N LEU A 55 6.19 7.65 -4.47
CA LEU A 55 6.46 9.01 -4.02
C LEU A 55 6.71 9.99 -5.17
N LEU A 56 7.52 9.58 -6.14
CA LEU A 56 8.02 10.46 -7.21
C LEU A 56 7.17 10.40 -8.49
N LEU A 57 6.50 9.28 -8.76
CA LEU A 57 5.75 9.08 -10.01
C LEU A 57 4.72 10.19 -10.27
N PRO A 58 3.88 10.62 -9.30
CA PRO A 58 2.90 11.68 -9.54
C PRO A 58 3.56 13.03 -9.88
N VAL A 59 4.72 13.32 -9.26
CA VAL A 59 5.49 14.54 -9.50
C VAL A 59 6.07 14.53 -10.92
N VAL A 60 6.71 13.42 -11.30
CA VAL A 60 7.29 13.27 -12.64
C VAL A 60 6.22 13.37 -13.71
N VAL A 61 5.08 12.68 -13.54
CA VAL A 61 3.95 12.74 -14.46
C VAL A 61 3.45 14.17 -14.63
N TYR A 62 3.27 14.92 -13.53
CA TYR A 62 2.86 16.33 -13.60
C TYR A 62 3.83 17.15 -14.45
N TRP A 63 5.13 17.06 -14.20
CA TRP A 63 6.13 17.84 -14.93
C TRP A 63 6.21 17.45 -16.40
N VAL A 64 6.17 16.15 -16.72
CA VAL A 64 6.19 15.67 -18.09
C VAL A 64 4.99 16.21 -18.87
N LEU A 65 3.78 16.09 -18.35
CA LEU A 65 2.59 16.62 -19.01
C LEU A 65 2.64 18.15 -19.10
N SER A 66 2.99 18.84 -18.01
CA SER A 66 3.07 20.31 -17.96
C SER A 66 4.06 20.87 -18.98
N LEU A 67 5.27 20.29 -19.06
CA LEU A 67 6.29 20.70 -20.03
C LEU A 67 5.89 20.33 -21.45
N THR A 68 5.22 19.20 -21.67
CA THR A 68 4.71 18.81 -22.99
C THR A 68 3.68 19.82 -23.50
N PHE A 69 2.67 20.14 -22.69
CA PHE A 69 1.67 21.16 -23.05
C PHE A 69 2.31 22.54 -23.23
N HIS A 70 3.28 22.90 -22.39
CA HIS A 70 3.99 24.17 -22.53
C HIS A 70 4.81 24.23 -23.82
N ALA A 71 5.50 23.15 -24.19
CA ALA A 71 6.25 23.08 -25.44
C ALA A 71 5.33 23.18 -26.67
N ILE A 72 4.16 22.53 -26.63
CA ILE A 72 3.15 22.64 -27.70
C ILE A 72 2.64 24.08 -27.82
N ASP A 73 2.36 24.74 -26.68
CA ASP A 73 1.84 26.12 -26.62
C ASP A 73 2.87 27.16 -27.08
N VAL A 74 4.14 27.04 -26.66
CA VAL A 74 5.23 27.98 -27.04
C VAL A 74 5.63 27.83 -28.50
N ASN A 75 5.71 26.60 -29.00
CA ASN A 75 6.10 26.36 -30.38
C ASN A 75 4.92 26.54 -31.37
N ASP A 76 3.73 26.90 -30.87
CA ASP A 76 2.51 27.15 -31.64
C ASP A 76 2.27 26.07 -32.71
N TRP A 77 2.35 24.78 -32.34
CA TRP A 77 2.28 23.66 -33.29
C TRP A 77 0.93 23.53 -34.01
N PHE A 78 -0.12 24.20 -33.51
CA PHE A 78 -1.49 24.13 -34.03
C PHE A 78 -2.13 25.50 -34.22
N PRO A 79 -1.53 26.40 -35.02
CA PRO A 79 -2.02 27.78 -35.15
C PRO A 79 -3.37 27.83 -35.89
N GLN A 80 -3.60 26.89 -36.81
CA GLN A 80 -4.78 26.76 -37.65
C GLN A 80 -6.07 26.28 -36.93
N TYR A 81 -5.96 25.85 -35.67
CA TYR A 81 -7.10 25.37 -34.86
C TYR A 81 -7.54 26.34 -33.76
N ARG A 82 -6.97 27.56 -33.70
CA ARG A 82 -7.37 28.59 -32.73
C ARG A 82 -8.70 29.24 -33.12
N LEU A 83 -9.71 29.09 -32.26
CA LEU A 83 -11.03 29.74 -32.40
C LEU A 83 -11.09 31.15 -31.74
N HIS A 84 -10.19 31.48 -30.81
CA HIS A 84 -10.09 32.79 -30.13
C HIS A 84 -8.62 33.20 -29.97
N THR A 85 -8.34 34.50 -29.86
CA THR A 85 -6.99 35.00 -29.68
C THR A 85 -6.45 34.67 -28.28
N PRO A 86 -5.14 34.34 -28.15
CA PRO A 86 -4.54 33.95 -26.86
C PRO A 86 -4.67 35.04 -25.77
N GLU A 87 -4.81 36.30 -26.15
CA GLU A 87 -5.03 37.42 -25.23
C GLU A 87 -6.41 37.39 -24.55
N GLU A 88 -7.45 36.87 -25.22
CA GLU A 88 -8.80 36.77 -24.67
C GLU A 88 -8.89 35.66 -23.60
N ILE A 89 -8.23 34.54 -23.85
CA ILE A 89 -8.15 33.40 -22.91
C ILE A 89 -7.34 33.81 -21.67
N THR A 90 -6.22 34.52 -21.86
CA THR A 90 -5.37 35.00 -20.76
C THR A 90 -6.10 36.03 -19.89
N LYS A 91 -6.92 36.90 -20.48
CA LYS A 91 -7.73 37.89 -19.72
C LYS A 91 -8.80 37.27 -18.84
N ARG A 92 -9.35 36.11 -19.22
CA ARG A 92 -10.34 35.39 -18.40
C ARG A 92 -9.72 34.53 -17.31
N ASN A 93 -8.41 34.27 -17.39
CA ASN A 93 -7.73 33.52 -16.35
C ASN A 93 -7.51 34.41 -15.13
N HIS A 94 -8.31 34.18 -14.09
CA HIS A 94 -8.22 34.93 -12.84
C HIS A 94 -7.02 34.52 -11.98
N VAL A 95 -6.38 33.38 -12.28
CA VAL A 95 -5.27 32.84 -11.48
C VAL A 95 -4.02 32.79 -12.34
N SER A 96 -2.95 33.40 -11.84
CA SER A 96 -1.67 33.38 -12.54
C SER A 96 -1.07 31.97 -12.56
N ARG A 97 -0.30 31.67 -13.61
CA ARG A 97 0.44 30.39 -13.70
C ARG A 97 1.38 30.17 -12.52
N PHE A 98 1.89 31.26 -11.93
CA PHE A 98 2.75 31.22 -10.75
C PHE A 98 1.99 30.79 -9.48
N GLU A 99 0.77 31.28 -9.27
CA GLU A 99 -0.08 30.85 -8.15
C GLU A 99 -0.39 29.35 -8.26
N VAL A 100 -0.78 28.90 -9.45
CA VAL A 100 -1.00 27.46 -9.70
C VAL A 100 0.27 26.66 -9.44
N ALA A 101 1.43 27.10 -9.93
CA ALA A 101 2.70 26.40 -9.72
C ALA A 101 3.08 26.32 -8.24
N ARG A 102 2.89 27.41 -7.48
CA ARG A 102 3.13 27.43 -6.03
C ARG A 102 2.23 26.43 -5.31
N ASP A 103 0.94 26.43 -5.65
CA ASP A 103 -0.03 25.54 -5.01
C ASP A 103 0.28 24.07 -5.31
N VAL A 104 0.74 23.77 -6.53
CA VAL A 104 1.22 22.43 -6.91
C VAL A 104 2.46 22.02 -6.12
N ILE A 105 3.46 22.88 -5.98
CA ILE A 105 4.67 22.59 -5.19
C ILE A 105 4.30 22.32 -3.72
N LEU A 106 3.40 23.12 -3.15
CA LEU A 106 2.94 22.91 -1.77
C LEU A 106 2.24 21.55 -1.63
N GLN A 107 1.37 21.19 -2.58
CA GLN A 107 0.72 19.88 -2.59
C GLN A 107 1.73 18.74 -2.71
N GLN A 108 2.75 18.88 -3.55
CA GLN A 108 3.79 17.86 -3.72
C GLN A 108 4.65 17.70 -2.46
N ILE A 109 4.96 18.78 -1.75
CA ILE A 109 5.65 18.71 -0.45
C ILE A 109 4.81 17.93 0.54
N ILE A 110 3.50 18.25 0.65
CA ILE A 110 2.59 17.54 1.54
C ILE A 110 2.50 16.06 1.14
N GLN A 111 2.34 15.75 -0.15
CA GLN A 111 2.32 14.38 -0.67
C GLN A 111 3.58 13.61 -0.29
N VAL A 112 4.77 14.20 -0.47
CA VAL A 112 6.05 13.57 -0.16
C VAL A 112 6.19 13.32 1.34
N VAL A 113 5.84 14.30 2.17
CA VAL A 113 5.90 14.16 3.62
C VAL A 113 4.93 13.10 4.11
N THR A 114 3.67 13.14 3.67
CA THR A 114 2.66 12.15 4.06
C THR A 114 3.03 10.75 3.59
N GLY A 115 3.53 10.59 2.35
CA GLY A 115 3.99 9.30 1.84
C GLY A 115 5.18 8.75 2.62
N ALA A 116 6.16 9.59 2.96
CA ALA A 116 7.29 9.18 3.78
C ALA A 116 6.88 8.78 5.20
N LEU A 117 5.99 9.54 5.85
CA LEU A 117 5.48 9.22 7.18
C LEU A 117 4.70 7.89 7.20
N LEU A 118 3.89 7.63 6.17
CA LEU A 118 3.17 6.38 6.03
C LEU A 118 4.13 5.20 5.89
N ALA A 119 5.11 5.31 5.00
CA ALA A 119 6.11 4.26 4.77
C ALA A 119 6.97 3.95 6.01
N LEU A 120 7.27 4.94 6.85
CA LEU A 120 7.97 4.72 8.12
C LEU A 120 7.09 4.05 9.19
N SER A 121 5.78 4.14 9.05
CA SER A 121 4.82 3.60 10.03
C SER A 121 4.41 2.15 9.71
N GLU A 122 4.61 1.70 8.47
CA GLU A 122 4.17 0.39 8.01
C GLU A 122 5.29 -0.65 8.09
N PRO A 123 5.00 -1.88 8.58
CA PRO A 123 5.94 -2.98 8.51
C PRO A 123 6.17 -3.42 7.05
N PRO A 124 7.30 -4.06 6.73
CA PRO A 124 7.57 -4.56 5.39
C PRO A 124 6.43 -5.43 4.86
N GLU A 125 6.02 -5.20 3.62
CA GLU A 125 5.00 -6.03 2.97
C GLU A 125 5.53 -7.46 2.82
N MET A 126 4.73 -8.43 3.28
CA MET A 126 5.09 -9.85 3.27
C MET A 126 4.12 -10.62 2.37
N ILE A 127 4.63 -11.53 1.56
CA ILE A 127 3.86 -12.44 0.71
C ILE A 127 4.04 -13.88 1.17
N GLY A 128 2.95 -14.65 1.18
CA GLY A 128 2.99 -16.09 1.47
C GLY A 128 3.40 -16.88 0.23
N LYS A 129 4.55 -17.58 0.28
CA LYS A 129 5.00 -18.50 -0.77
C LYS A 129 4.73 -19.94 -0.35
N SER A 130 3.96 -20.68 -1.15
CA SER A 130 3.77 -22.13 -0.96
C SER A 130 5.10 -22.86 -1.22
N ALA A 131 5.47 -23.80 -0.34
CA ALA A 131 6.72 -24.57 -0.44
C ALA A 131 6.82 -25.52 -1.67
N GLU A 132 5.84 -25.53 -2.58
CA GLU A 132 5.79 -26.40 -3.77
C GLU A 132 6.64 -25.91 -4.98
N GLY A 133 7.55 -24.96 -4.76
CA GLY A 133 8.35 -24.32 -5.83
C GLY A 133 9.79 -24.82 -5.96
N LEU A 134 10.13 -26.04 -5.53
CA LEU A 134 11.48 -26.62 -5.65
C LEU A 134 11.45 -28.00 -6.32
#